data_AF-A0A957E4N3-F1
#
_entry.id   AF-A0A957E4N3-F1
#
_cell.length_a   1.000
_cell.length_b   1.000
_cell.length_c   1.000
_cell.angle_alpha   90.00
_cell.angle_beta   90.00
_cell.angle_gamma   90.00
#
_symmetry.space_group_name_H-M   'P 1'
#
loop_
_entity.id
_entity.type
_entity.pdbx_description
1 polymer ?
#
loop_
_entity_poly.entity_id
_entity_poly.type
_entity_poly.pdbx_seq_one_letter_code
_entity_poly.pdbx_strand_id
1 'polypeptide(L)'
;SLSFSAYNNLMEHVPIPKRIYYDYLGYVYWFARETTNRKILGIRPRTLIRLLTFILPIWAWLGNWGQAALIGTTLLFLWVQFTYWHTRRAGYFRFVADPKDQLPQDNLTPLPPNKHVQLIATGEFSLKDRENVVLFHKAEYWQMPLGDHALMVEEEPGRFLYQFFNATSLQMVQHGIVLYGSQPRHALSITFLSTWGPEFGDDITKNPEKAAKKQRTIYLSFENPENERYVWHNIIEDARRVRSG
;
A
#
# COMPACT_ATOMS: atom_id res chain seq x y z
N SER A 1 9.00 16.04 -9.53
CA SER A 1 8.75 16.01 -10.99
C SER A 1 9.10 14.67 -11.63
N LEU A 2 10.02 13.86 -11.07
CA LEU A 2 10.41 12.55 -11.62
C LEU A 2 9.27 11.50 -11.64
N SER A 3 8.33 11.51 -10.69
CA SER A 3 7.25 10.51 -10.67
C SER A 3 6.26 10.63 -11.84
N PHE A 4 6.12 11.83 -12.45
CA PHE A 4 5.19 12.03 -13.57
C PHE A 4 5.73 11.45 -14.89
N SER A 5 7.03 11.60 -15.14
CA SER A 5 7.68 11.04 -16.34
C SER A 5 7.68 9.51 -16.31
N ALA A 6 8.01 8.91 -15.16
CA ALA A 6 7.99 7.46 -15.01
C ALA A 6 6.55 6.89 -15.08
N TYR A 7 5.55 7.60 -14.52
CA TYR A 7 4.14 7.21 -14.65
C TYR A 7 3.68 7.21 -16.12
N ASN A 8 4.09 8.20 -16.91
CA ASN A 8 3.74 8.22 -18.34
C ASN A 8 4.33 7.03 -19.10
N ASN A 9 5.57 6.63 -18.84
CA ASN A 9 6.18 5.46 -19.49
C ASN A 9 5.43 4.16 -19.17
N LEU A 10 5.05 3.97 -17.92
CA LEU A 10 4.35 2.76 -17.46
C LEU A 10 2.87 2.75 -17.95
N MET A 11 2.26 3.93 -18.07
CA MET A 11 0.89 4.08 -18.59
C MET A 11 0.80 4.16 -20.12
N GLU A 12 1.90 4.34 -20.83
CA GLU A 12 1.94 4.39 -22.30
C GLU A 12 1.40 3.09 -22.91
N HIS A 13 1.58 1.98 -22.19
CA HIS A 13 1.18 0.64 -22.64
C HIS A 13 -0.21 0.24 -22.13
N VAL A 14 -0.85 1.10 -21.32
CA VAL A 14 -2.17 0.86 -20.73
C VAL A 14 -3.23 1.56 -21.60
N PRO A 15 -4.30 0.87 -22.03
CA PRO A 15 -5.38 1.51 -22.76
C PRO A 15 -5.95 2.73 -22.03
N ILE A 16 -6.20 3.82 -22.76
CA ILE A 16 -6.79 5.07 -22.26
C ILE A 16 -7.96 4.85 -21.25
N PRO A 17 -8.95 3.97 -21.50
CA PRO A 17 -10.05 3.77 -20.55
C PRO A 17 -9.58 3.22 -19.19
N LYS A 18 -8.54 2.36 -19.18
CA LYS A 18 -7.97 1.84 -17.94
C LYS A 18 -7.21 2.92 -17.17
N ARG A 19 -6.53 3.83 -17.88
CA ARG A 19 -5.84 4.97 -17.27
C ARG A 19 -6.81 5.88 -16.50
N ILE A 20 -7.91 6.27 -17.15
CA ILE A 20 -8.97 7.08 -16.52
C ILE A 20 -9.54 6.36 -15.29
N TYR A 21 -9.76 5.04 -15.39
CA TYR A 21 -10.23 4.23 -14.27
C TYR A 21 -9.24 4.21 -13.10
N TYR A 22 -7.93 4.08 -13.35
CA TYR A 22 -6.90 4.09 -12.30
C TYR A 22 -6.77 5.46 -11.62
N ASP A 23 -6.84 6.53 -12.39
CA ASP A 23 -6.82 7.88 -11.84
C ASP A 23 -8.05 8.12 -10.96
N TYR A 24 -9.24 7.74 -11.45
CA TYR A 24 -10.48 7.78 -10.67
C TYR A 24 -10.37 6.96 -9.37
N LEU A 25 -9.86 5.74 -9.43
CA LEU A 25 -9.65 4.92 -8.23
C LEU A 25 -8.70 5.58 -7.24
N GLY A 26 -7.58 6.13 -7.71
CA GLY A 26 -6.63 6.85 -6.88
C GLY A 26 -7.28 8.00 -6.11
N TYR A 27 -8.05 8.83 -6.81
CA TYR A 27 -8.81 9.93 -6.19
C TYR A 27 -9.85 9.43 -5.19
N VAL A 28 -10.61 8.40 -5.54
CA VAL A 28 -11.63 7.81 -4.67
C VAL A 28 -11.01 7.28 -3.38
N TYR A 29 -9.88 6.58 -3.46
CA TYR A 29 -9.16 6.07 -2.29
C TYR A 29 -8.65 7.20 -1.39
N TRP A 30 -8.01 8.21 -1.98
CA TRP A 30 -7.53 9.37 -1.23
C TRP A 30 -8.66 10.13 -0.57
N PHE A 31 -9.75 10.42 -1.30
CA PHE A 31 -10.91 11.13 -0.76
C PHE A 31 -11.56 10.35 0.38
N ALA A 32 -11.77 9.04 0.22
CA ALA A 32 -12.35 8.19 1.25
C ALA A 32 -11.48 8.13 2.52
N ARG A 33 -10.15 8.10 2.38
CA ARG A 33 -9.22 8.13 3.51
C ARG A 33 -9.24 9.48 4.21
N GLU A 34 -9.13 10.56 3.44
CA GLU A 34 -9.01 11.91 3.97
C GLU A 34 -10.25 12.32 4.78
N THR A 35 -11.43 12.03 4.25
CA THR A 35 -12.71 12.26 4.92
C THR A 35 -12.91 11.38 6.16
N THR A 36 -12.23 10.24 6.24
CA THR A 36 -12.29 9.33 7.40
C THR A 36 -11.37 9.79 8.52
N ASN A 37 -10.16 10.26 8.20
CA ASN A 37 -9.12 10.55 9.18
C ASN A 37 -9.16 11.98 9.72
N ARG A 38 -9.54 12.97 8.89
CA ARG A 38 -9.59 14.36 9.33
C ARG A 38 -10.80 14.60 10.25
N LYS A 39 -10.61 15.41 11.28
CA LYS A 39 -11.70 16.01 12.07
C LYS A 39 -11.82 17.47 11.66
N ILE A 40 -13.01 17.89 11.26
CA ILE A 40 -13.32 19.30 11.01
C ILE A 40 -14.30 19.71 12.10
N LEU A 41 -13.91 20.64 12.97
CA LEU A 41 -14.74 21.12 14.09
C LEU A 41 -15.22 19.98 15.01
N GLY A 42 -14.39 18.97 15.25
CA GLY A 42 -14.71 17.81 16.08
C GLY A 42 -15.58 16.73 15.40
N ILE A 43 -16.20 17.04 14.26
CA ILE A 43 -17.00 16.10 13.46
C ILE A 43 -16.14 15.50 12.36
N ARG A 44 -16.25 14.19 12.13
CA ARG A 44 -15.59 13.52 11.00
C ARG A 44 -16.36 13.84 9.71
N PRO A 45 -15.73 14.39 8.65
CA PRO A 45 -16.39 14.69 7.37
C PRO A 45 -17.12 13.50 6.77
N ARG A 46 -16.58 12.28 6.95
CA ARG A 46 -17.26 11.04 6.56
C ARG A 46 -18.67 10.92 7.13
N THR A 47 -18.88 11.27 8.40
CA THR A 47 -20.19 11.23 9.05
C THR A 47 -21.12 12.24 8.41
N LEU A 48 -20.63 13.45 8.14
CA LEU A 48 -21.40 14.50 7.48
C LEU A 48 -21.80 14.10 6.05
N ILE A 49 -20.86 13.60 5.25
CA ILE A 49 -21.11 13.17 3.86
C ILE A 49 -22.17 12.05 3.85
N ARG A 50 -22.04 11.05 4.73
CA ARG A 50 -23.01 9.96 4.84
C ARG A 50 -24.38 10.42 5.31
N LEU A 51 -24.43 11.37 6.25
CA LEU A 51 -25.68 11.94 6.74
C LEU A 51 -26.37 12.76 5.65
N LEU A 52 -25.62 13.62 4.96
CA LEU A 52 -26.13 14.42 3.85
C LEU A 52 -26.68 13.54 2.74
N THR A 53 -25.94 12.51 2.31
CA THR A 53 -26.44 11.61 1.25
C THR A 53 -27.60 10.74 1.70
N PHE A 54 -27.76 10.49 3.00
CA PHE A 54 -28.92 9.79 3.55
C PHE A 54 -30.17 10.70 3.61
N ILE A 55 -30.02 11.97 3.99
CA ILE A 55 -31.12 12.93 4.08
C ILE A 55 -31.60 13.36 2.69
N LEU A 56 -30.69 13.47 1.71
CA LEU A 56 -30.98 13.94 0.35
C LEU A 56 -32.19 13.24 -0.32
N PRO A 57 -32.28 11.90 -0.38
CA PRO A 57 -33.45 11.23 -0.98
C PRO A 57 -34.74 11.46 -0.19
N ILE A 58 -34.66 11.56 1.15
CA ILE A 58 -35.83 11.88 1.99
C ILE A 58 -36.33 13.29 1.67
N TRP A 59 -35.41 14.24 1.52
CA TRP A 59 -35.75 15.62 1.20
C TRP A 59 -36.30 15.77 -0.22
N ALA A 60 -35.73 15.07 -1.21
CA ALA A 60 -36.25 15.03 -2.57
C ALA A 60 -37.67 14.42 -2.63
N TRP A 61 -37.94 13.41 -1.81
CA TRP A 61 -39.26 12.80 -1.65
C TRP A 61 -40.27 13.78 -1.04
N LEU A 62 -39.94 14.39 0.11
CA LEU A 62 -40.81 15.37 0.79
C LEU A 62 -41.05 16.64 -0.05
N GLY A 63 -40.04 17.07 -0.81
CA GLY A 63 -40.11 18.26 -1.65
C GLY A 63 -40.76 18.05 -3.01
N ASN A 64 -41.19 16.83 -3.35
CA ASN A 64 -41.77 16.49 -4.66
C ASN A 64 -40.90 16.88 -5.86
N TRP A 65 -39.58 16.66 -5.80
CA TRP A 65 -38.63 17.03 -6.87
C TRP A 65 -38.78 16.21 -8.17
N GLY A 66 -39.77 15.31 -8.23
CA GLY A 66 -40.00 14.39 -9.32
C GLY A 66 -39.24 13.06 -9.17
N GLN A 67 -39.67 12.05 -9.91
CA GLN A 67 -39.13 10.69 -9.83
C GLN A 67 -37.65 10.62 -10.25
N ALA A 68 -37.25 11.41 -11.24
CA ALA A 68 -35.85 11.45 -11.71
C ALA A 68 -34.89 11.92 -10.61
N ALA A 69 -35.25 12.95 -9.85
CA ALA A 69 -34.45 13.43 -8.73
C ALA A 69 -34.35 12.38 -7.62
N LEU A 70 -35.46 11.71 -7.28
CA LEU A 70 -35.46 10.65 -6.27
C LEU A 70 -34.54 9.48 -6.66
N ILE A 71 -34.56 9.07 -7.94
CA ILE A 71 -33.67 8.02 -8.46
C ILE A 71 -32.20 8.47 -8.37
N GLY A 72 -31.89 9.67 -8.86
CA GLY A 72 -30.51 10.19 -8.86
C GLY A 72 -29.92 10.31 -7.46
N THR A 73 -30.68 10.82 -6.50
CA THR A 73 -30.26 10.95 -5.10
C THR A 73 -30.07 9.59 -4.42
N THR A 74 -30.93 8.62 -4.72
CA THR A 74 -30.80 7.23 -4.21
C THR A 74 -29.56 6.55 -4.77
N LEU A 75 -29.29 6.68 -6.07
CA LEU A 75 -28.08 6.14 -6.69
C LEU A 75 -26.82 6.75 -6.09
N LEU A 76 -26.82 8.07 -5.85
CA LEU A 76 -25.72 8.76 -5.18
C LEU A 76 -25.48 8.21 -3.77
N PHE A 77 -26.55 7.99 -2.99
CA PHE A 77 -26.44 7.38 -1.67
C PHE A 77 -25.79 6.00 -1.73
N LEU A 78 -26.29 5.11 -2.60
CA LEU A 78 -25.74 3.76 -2.77
C LEU A 78 -24.29 3.79 -3.22
N TRP A 79 -23.95 4.64 -4.19
CA TRP A 79 -22.59 4.79 -4.68
C TRP A 79 -21.61 5.25 -3.59
N VAL A 80 -22.01 6.21 -2.75
CA VAL A 80 -21.17 6.67 -1.62
C VAL A 80 -20.99 5.56 -0.59
N GLN A 81 -22.05 4.83 -0.21
CA GLN A 81 -21.94 3.71 0.74
C GLN A 81 -21.03 2.60 0.21
N PHE A 82 -21.26 2.20 -1.04
CA PHE A 82 -20.45 1.20 -1.74
C PHE A 82 -18.98 1.62 -1.79
N THR A 83 -18.70 2.87 -2.15
CA THR A 83 -17.34 3.39 -2.24
C THR A 83 -16.63 3.34 -0.90
N TYR A 84 -17.22 3.83 0.19
CA TYR A 84 -16.58 3.75 1.51
C TYR A 84 -16.39 2.32 2.01
N TRP A 85 -17.35 1.44 1.71
CA TRP A 85 -17.24 0.02 2.06
C TRP A 85 -16.10 -0.66 1.30
N HIS A 86 -16.06 -0.47 -0.02
CA HIS A 86 -15.05 -1.03 -0.91
C HIS A 86 -13.64 -0.52 -0.56
N THR A 87 -13.48 0.80 -0.42
CA THR A 87 -12.20 1.42 -0.08
C THR A 87 -11.64 0.97 1.27
N ARG A 88 -12.51 0.82 2.28
CA ARG A 88 -12.11 0.28 3.59
C ARG A 88 -11.65 -1.17 3.50
N ARG A 89 -12.33 -2.01 2.71
CA ARG A 89 -11.91 -3.41 2.49
C ARG A 89 -10.60 -3.52 1.73
N ALA A 90 -10.34 -2.59 0.80
CA ALA A 90 -9.12 -2.54 0.03
C ALA A 90 -7.94 -1.87 0.76
N GLY A 91 -8.11 -1.42 2.02
CA GLY A 91 -7.05 -0.73 2.75
C GLY A 91 -6.73 0.68 2.22
N TYR A 92 -7.62 1.29 1.44
CA TYR A 92 -7.47 2.63 0.84
C TYR A 92 -6.33 2.77 -0.18
N PHE A 93 -5.88 1.70 -0.82
CA PHE A 93 -5.00 1.77 -1.97
C PHE A 93 -5.22 0.55 -2.88
N ARG A 94 -4.61 0.57 -4.06
CA ARG A 94 -4.55 -0.61 -4.93
C ARG A 94 -3.20 -0.70 -5.59
N PHE A 95 -2.57 -1.87 -5.54
CA PHE A 95 -1.39 -2.16 -6.33
C PHE A 95 -1.78 -2.73 -7.69
N VAL A 96 -1.11 -2.27 -8.73
CA VAL A 96 -1.23 -2.77 -10.10
C VAL A 96 0.18 -3.22 -10.50
N ALA A 97 0.37 -4.55 -10.58
CA ALA A 97 1.63 -5.12 -11.04
C ALA A 97 1.86 -4.79 -12.51
N ASP A 98 3.10 -4.49 -12.87
CA ASP A 98 3.51 -4.43 -14.26
C ASP A 98 3.90 -5.85 -14.74
N PRO A 99 3.16 -6.44 -15.69
CA PRO A 99 3.48 -7.78 -16.20
C PRO A 99 4.77 -7.83 -17.04
N LYS A 100 5.29 -6.69 -17.50
CA LYS A 100 6.45 -6.62 -18.40
C LYS A 100 7.74 -6.18 -17.71
N ASP A 101 7.65 -5.61 -16.52
CA ASP A 101 8.78 -4.90 -15.92
C ASP A 101 9.55 -5.81 -14.95
N GLN A 102 10.45 -6.60 -15.51
CA GLN A 102 11.62 -7.06 -14.76
C GLN A 102 12.64 -5.93 -14.84
N LEU A 103 12.93 -5.29 -13.71
CA LEU A 103 13.97 -4.27 -13.64
C LEU A 103 15.27 -4.85 -14.22
N PRO A 104 16.02 -4.05 -15.02
CA PRO A 104 17.22 -4.54 -15.69
C PRO A 104 18.20 -5.12 -14.67
N GLN A 105 18.68 -6.33 -14.95
CA GLN A 105 19.72 -7.03 -14.15
C GLN A 105 21.10 -6.52 -14.52
N ASP A 106 21.26 -5.19 -14.60
CA ASP A 106 22.59 -4.62 -14.75
C ASP A 106 23.44 -5.11 -13.56
N ASN A 107 24.76 -5.26 -13.76
CA ASN A 107 25.72 -5.63 -12.72
C ASN A 107 25.82 -4.53 -11.65
N LEU A 108 24.74 -4.33 -10.89
CA LEU A 108 24.67 -3.41 -9.78
C LEU A 108 25.42 -4.04 -8.62
N THR A 109 26.35 -3.29 -8.06
CA THR A 109 27.04 -3.72 -6.84
C THR A 109 26.00 -3.85 -5.73
N PRO A 110 25.94 -4.99 -5.01
CA PRO A 110 24.99 -5.16 -3.92
C PRO A 110 25.19 -4.05 -2.87
N LEU A 111 24.07 -3.65 -2.26
CA LEU A 111 24.11 -2.63 -1.21
C LEU A 111 24.98 -3.15 -0.05
N PRO A 112 25.95 -2.38 0.46
CA PRO A 112 26.71 -2.80 1.62
C PRO A 112 25.79 -3.04 2.82
N PRO A 113 26.09 -4.03 3.68
CA PRO A 113 25.33 -4.29 4.90
C PRO A 113 25.22 -3.03 5.76
N ASN A 114 24.09 -2.85 6.45
CA ASN A 114 23.77 -1.70 7.29
C ASN A 114 23.74 -0.34 6.57
N LYS A 115 23.73 -0.30 5.23
CA LYS A 115 23.45 0.95 4.51
C LYS A 115 21.94 1.17 4.47
N HIS A 116 21.50 2.27 5.06
CA HIS A 116 20.10 2.68 5.09
C HIS A 116 19.71 3.35 3.77
N VAL A 117 18.58 2.91 3.21
CA VAL A 117 17.94 3.49 2.03
C VAL A 117 16.62 4.08 2.47
N GLN A 118 16.48 5.39 2.30
CA GLN A 118 15.22 6.09 2.57
C GLN A 118 14.22 5.79 1.46
N LEU A 119 12.99 5.48 1.87
CA LEU A 119 11.88 5.15 0.99
C LEU A 119 10.54 5.50 1.65
N ILE A 120 9.45 5.20 0.94
CA ILE A 120 8.08 5.36 1.43
C ILE A 120 7.42 3.99 1.45
N ALA A 121 6.90 3.59 2.60
CA ALA A 121 6.28 2.29 2.79
C ALA A 121 4.75 2.38 2.88
N THR A 122 4.09 1.35 2.36
CA THR A 122 2.65 1.13 2.45
C THR A 122 2.40 -0.36 2.71
N GLY A 123 1.53 -0.71 3.65
CA GLY A 123 1.23 -2.10 3.98
C GLY A 123 0.98 -2.30 5.47
N GLU A 124 0.87 -3.56 5.87
CA GLU A 124 0.74 -3.98 7.26
C GLU A 124 2.14 -4.14 7.88
N PHE A 125 2.40 -3.42 8.98
CA PHE A 125 3.66 -3.49 9.73
C PHE A 125 3.36 -3.81 11.19
N SER A 126 4.29 -4.50 11.84
CA SER A 126 4.13 -4.90 13.24
C SER A 126 5.28 -4.44 14.13
N LEU A 127 5.04 -4.39 15.43
CA LEU A 127 6.05 -4.25 16.47
C LEU A 127 5.51 -4.98 17.69
N LYS A 128 6.06 -6.15 18.02
CA LYS A 128 5.77 -7.01 19.18
C LYS A 128 4.28 -7.17 19.55
N ASP A 129 3.67 -6.14 20.11
CA ASP A 129 2.28 -6.10 20.62
C ASP A 129 1.35 -5.19 19.80
N ARG A 130 1.84 -4.61 18.69
CA ARG A 130 1.11 -3.67 17.82
C ARG A 130 1.23 -4.10 16.36
N GLU A 131 0.13 -4.03 15.63
CA GLU A 131 0.08 -4.17 14.17
C GLU A 131 -0.77 -3.03 13.62
N ASN A 132 -0.29 -2.34 12.59
CA ASN A 132 -1.06 -1.29 11.93
C ASN A 132 -0.78 -1.26 10.42
N VAL A 133 -1.80 -0.85 9.66
CA VAL A 133 -1.68 -0.60 8.23
C VAL A 133 -1.23 0.84 8.03
N VAL A 134 0.03 1.00 7.61
CA VAL A 134 0.59 2.30 7.26
C VAL A 134 0.42 2.56 5.78
N LEU A 135 0.16 3.81 5.42
CA LEU A 135 -0.10 4.19 4.04
C LEU A 135 0.72 5.45 3.71
N PHE A 136 1.73 5.28 2.85
CA PHE A 136 2.67 6.31 2.39
C PHE A 136 3.42 7.03 3.52
N HIS A 137 3.97 6.26 4.45
CA HIS A 137 4.81 6.81 5.52
C HIS A 137 6.29 6.67 5.17
N LYS A 138 7.12 7.56 5.74
CA LYS A 138 8.57 7.48 5.61
C LYS A 138 9.07 6.18 6.23
N ALA A 139 9.98 5.54 5.53
CA ALA A 139 10.58 4.30 5.98
C ALA A 139 12.04 4.20 5.54
N GLU A 140 12.75 3.31 6.20
CA GLU A 140 14.12 2.97 5.91
C GLU A 140 14.23 1.47 5.67
N TYR A 141 15.00 1.12 4.66
CA TYR A 141 15.39 -0.26 4.37
C TYR A 141 16.89 -0.43 4.54
N TRP A 142 17.30 -1.54 5.12
CA TRP A 142 18.70 -1.98 5.11
C TRP A 142 18.79 -3.50 5.15
N GLN A 143 19.92 -4.01 4.71
CA GLN A 143 20.26 -5.42 4.86
C GLN A 143 21.10 -5.59 6.13
N MET A 144 20.67 -6.51 7.00
CA MET A 144 21.40 -6.88 8.21
C MET A 144 22.59 -7.79 7.87
N PRO A 145 23.65 -7.85 8.70
CA PRO A 145 24.83 -8.66 8.41
C PRO A 145 24.56 -10.17 8.27
N LEU A 146 23.47 -10.66 8.86
CA LEU A 146 23.05 -12.06 8.83
C LEU A 146 22.24 -12.42 7.56
N GLY A 147 22.07 -11.49 6.62
CA GLY A 147 21.31 -11.68 5.39
C GLY A 147 19.84 -11.26 5.48
N ASP A 148 19.31 -11.04 6.69
CA ASP A 148 17.93 -10.56 6.85
C ASP A 148 17.77 -9.14 6.29
N HIS A 149 16.62 -8.89 5.66
CA HIS A 149 16.18 -7.58 5.23
C HIS A 149 15.30 -6.95 6.29
N ALA A 150 15.66 -5.74 6.72
CA ALA A 150 14.92 -4.99 7.70
C ALA A 150 14.29 -3.75 7.07
N LEU A 151 13.04 -3.50 7.45
CA LEU A 151 12.32 -2.27 7.19
C LEU A 151 11.85 -1.66 8.49
N MET A 152 11.97 -0.35 8.56
CA MET A 152 11.46 0.46 9.66
C MET A 152 10.58 1.55 9.06
N VAL A 153 9.34 1.67 9.53
CA VAL A 153 8.39 2.69 9.08
C VAL A 153 7.98 3.57 10.25
N GLU A 154 7.92 4.87 10.02
CA GLU A 154 7.46 5.85 11.01
C GLU A 154 5.92 5.93 10.94
N GLU A 155 5.23 5.47 11.98
CA GLU A 155 3.75 5.52 12.10
C GLU A 155 3.28 6.93 12.51
N GLU A 156 3.90 7.46 13.56
CA GLU A 156 3.72 8.81 14.10
C GLU A 156 5.12 9.35 14.45
N PRO A 157 5.31 10.67 14.60
CA PRO A 157 6.60 11.23 14.97
C PRO A 157 7.21 10.53 16.19
N GLY A 158 8.32 9.82 15.99
CA GLY A 158 9.02 9.05 17.03
C GLY A 158 8.43 7.68 17.37
N ARG A 159 7.43 7.19 16.62
CA ARG A 159 6.87 5.83 16.76
C ARG A 159 7.13 5.02 15.50
N PHE A 160 7.83 3.91 15.66
CA PHE A 160 8.27 3.07 14.56
C PHE A 160 7.65 1.68 14.61
N LEU A 161 7.29 1.17 13.43
CA LEU A 161 6.94 -0.23 13.22
C LEU A 161 8.00 -0.87 12.33
N TYR A 162 8.15 -2.18 12.41
CA TYR A 162 9.21 -2.89 11.70
C TYR A 162 8.63 -3.90 10.73
N GLN A 163 9.45 -4.34 9.79
CA GLN A 163 9.24 -5.58 9.07
C GLN A 163 10.55 -6.25 8.73
N PHE A 164 10.66 -7.52 9.13
CA PHE A 164 11.79 -8.37 8.81
C PHE A 164 11.34 -9.45 7.84
N PHE A 165 12.18 -9.75 6.86
CA PHE A 165 12.08 -10.90 5.98
C PHE A 165 13.47 -11.30 5.50
N ASN A 166 13.61 -12.52 5.01
CA ASN A 166 14.83 -13.02 4.40
C ASN A 166 14.54 -13.76 3.10
N ALA A 167 15.59 -14.12 2.36
CA ALA A 167 15.46 -14.88 1.11
C ALA A 167 14.64 -16.17 1.23
N THR A 168 14.68 -16.87 2.37
CA THR A 168 13.89 -18.12 2.55
C THR A 168 12.40 -17.86 2.73
N SER A 169 12.04 -16.76 3.38
CA SER A 169 10.65 -16.34 3.62
C SER A 169 10.03 -15.64 2.41
N LEU A 170 10.86 -15.14 1.50
CA LEU A 170 10.45 -14.36 0.34
C LEU A 170 9.67 -15.24 -0.65
N GLN A 171 8.43 -14.86 -0.92
CA GLN A 171 7.57 -15.56 -1.87
C GLN A 171 7.66 -14.92 -3.25
N MET A 172 7.52 -13.59 -3.31
CA MET A 172 7.38 -12.88 -4.58
C MET A 172 7.82 -11.41 -4.44
N VAL A 173 8.51 -10.91 -5.46
CA VAL A 173 8.81 -9.48 -5.63
C VAL A 173 8.26 -9.06 -6.99
N GLN A 174 7.46 -8.01 -7.03
CA GLN A 174 6.87 -7.48 -8.25
C GLN A 174 7.08 -5.97 -8.33
N HIS A 175 7.42 -5.49 -9.52
CA HIS A 175 7.39 -4.08 -9.83
C HIS A 175 5.98 -3.67 -10.27
N GLY A 176 5.60 -2.42 -10.03
CA GLY A 176 4.30 -1.90 -10.43
C GLY A 176 4.00 -0.54 -9.83
N ILE A 177 2.71 -0.24 -9.72
CA ILE A 177 2.22 1.07 -9.28
C ILE A 177 1.24 0.90 -8.13
N VAL A 178 1.40 1.72 -7.09
CA VAL A 178 0.38 1.92 -6.06
C VAL A 178 -0.50 3.12 -6.44
N LEU A 179 -1.80 2.86 -6.56
CA LEU A 179 -2.84 3.84 -6.82
C LEU A 179 -3.32 4.46 -5.50
N TYR A 180 -2.99 5.74 -5.30
CA TYR A 180 -3.46 6.56 -4.19
C TYR A 180 -3.35 8.04 -4.52
N GLY A 181 -4.46 8.77 -4.44
CA GLY A 181 -4.51 10.19 -4.78
C GLY A 181 -4.41 10.46 -6.27
N SER A 182 -4.01 11.69 -6.59
CA SER A 182 -3.86 12.19 -7.96
C SER A 182 -2.60 11.69 -8.67
N GLN A 183 -1.65 11.13 -7.92
CA GLN A 183 -0.34 10.74 -8.43
C GLN A 183 -0.04 9.31 -8.03
N PRO A 184 -0.26 8.36 -8.95
CA PRO A 184 0.20 7.00 -8.78
C PRO A 184 1.71 6.96 -8.58
N ARG A 185 2.19 6.04 -7.75
CA ARG A 185 3.60 5.93 -7.39
C ARG A 185 4.15 4.57 -7.78
N HIS A 186 5.36 4.57 -8.35
CA HIS A 186 6.11 3.34 -8.57
C HIS A 186 6.39 2.69 -7.22
N ALA A 187 6.24 1.37 -7.18
CA ALA A 187 6.52 0.62 -5.99
C ALA A 187 6.94 -0.81 -6.28
N LEU A 188 7.81 -1.31 -5.41
CA LEU A 188 8.10 -2.73 -5.27
C LEU A 188 7.10 -3.36 -4.30
N SER A 189 6.31 -4.30 -4.79
CA SER A 189 5.51 -5.20 -3.97
C SER A 189 6.39 -6.36 -3.51
N ILE A 190 6.58 -6.50 -2.21
CA ILE A 190 7.34 -7.58 -1.59
C ILE A 190 6.35 -8.42 -0.80
N THR A 191 6.20 -9.67 -1.21
CA THR A 191 5.36 -10.66 -0.53
C THR A 191 6.24 -11.73 0.10
N PHE A 192 6.06 -11.95 1.40
CA PHE A 192 6.85 -12.88 2.18
C PHE A 192 5.99 -13.54 3.27
N LEU A 193 6.50 -14.63 3.82
CA LEU A 193 5.91 -15.32 4.95
C LEU A 193 6.42 -14.73 6.26
N SER A 194 5.58 -13.97 6.96
CA SER A 194 5.90 -13.46 8.28
C SER A 194 5.81 -14.57 9.32
N THR A 195 6.82 -14.64 10.17
CA THR A 195 6.89 -15.51 11.35
C THR A 195 6.79 -14.73 12.65
N TRP A 196 6.51 -13.42 12.60
CA TRP A 196 6.50 -12.53 13.76
C TRP A 196 5.42 -11.45 13.64
N GLY A 197 4.93 -10.97 14.80
CA GLY A 197 3.73 -10.14 14.95
C GLY A 197 2.92 -10.51 16.21
N PRO A 198 1.96 -9.68 16.62
CA PRO A 198 1.16 -9.92 17.83
C PRO A 198 0.35 -11.22 17.76
N GLU A 199 -0.02 -11.67 16.56
CA GLU A 199 -0.74 -12.92 16.32
C GLU A 199 0.10 -14.18 16.57
N PHE A 200 1.42 -14.05 16.67
CA PHE A 200 2.34 -15.18 16.82
C PHE A 200 2.86 -15.37 18.26
N GLY A 201 2.57 -14.43 19.17
CA GLY A 201 2.73 -14.51 20.63
C GLY A 201 3.79 -15.48 21.19
N ASP A 202 3.37 -16.26 22.19
CA ASP A 202 4.17 -17.31 22.85
C ASP A 202 4.54 -18.49 21.94
N ASP A 203 3.87 -18.62 20.79
CA ASP A 203 3.96 -19.81 19.94
C ASP A 203 5.32 -19.88 19.21
N ILE A 204 5.90 -18.75 18.83
CA ILE A 204 7.26 -18.69 18.29
C ILE A 204 8.28 -19.18 19.33
N THR A 205 8.08 -18.81 20.60
CA THR A 205 9.01 -19.13 21.68
C THR A 205 8.93 -20.60 22.09
N LYS A 206 7.74 -21.20 22.00
CA LYS A 206 7.48 -22.59 22.41
C LYS A 206 7.72 -23.60 21.29
N ASN A 207 7.44 -23.25 20.03
CA ASN A 207 7.60 -24.19 18.91
C ASN A 207 7.81 -23.46 17.56
N PRO A 208 9.02 -22.94 17.29
CA PRO A 208 9.28 -22.09 16.13
C PRO A 208 9.02 -22.80 14.79
N GLU A 209 9.17 -24.13 14.74
CA GLU A 209 8.90 -24.93 13.53
C GLU A 209 7.41 -25.10 13.22
N LYS A 210 6.55 -25.00 14.25
CA LYS A 210 5.09 -25.10 14.11
C LYS A 210 4.39 -23.74 14.09
N ALA A 211 5.13 -22.65 14.29
CA ALA A 211 4.59 -21.31 14.20
C ALA A 211 3.93 -21.13 12.83
N ALA A 212 2.65 -20.74 12.84
CA ALA A 212 1.93 -20.45 11.62
C ALA A 212 2.72 -19.41 10.82
N LYS A 213 2.69 -19.50 9.49
CA LYS A 213 3.29 -18.49 8.61
C LYS A 213 2.16 -17.70 7.98
N LYS A 214 2.10 -16.39 8.23
CA LYS A 214 1.12 -15.49 7.59
C LYS A 214 1.77 -14.82 6.40
N GLN A 215 1.16 -14.94 5.23
CA GLN A 215 1.60 -14.19 4.06
C GLN A 215 1.31 -12.70 4.27
N ARG A 216 2.34 -11.87 4.16
CA ARG A 216 2.22 -10.40 4.19
C ARG A 216 2.77 -9.81 2.91
N THR A 217 2.19 -8.69 2.51
CA THR A 217 2.64 -7.91 1.36
C THR A 217 2.85 -6.47 1.78
N ILE A 218 4.04 -5.95 1.50
CA ILE A 218 4.40 -4.55 1.69
C ILE A 218 4.75 -3.92 0.35
N TYR A 219 4.56 -2.61 0.24
CA TYR A 219 4.82 -1.84 -0.97
C TYR A 219 5.83 -0.75 -0.65
N LEU A 220 6.94 -0.73 -1.39
CA LEU A 220 8.03 0.22 -1.22
C LEU A 220 8.08 1.17 -2.41
N SER A 221 7.82 2.44 -2.18
CA SER A 221 7.97 3.50 -3.17
C SER A 221 9.25 4.28 -2.92
N PHE A 222 9.95 4.65 -3.98
CA PHE A 222 11.23 5.34 -3.90
C PHE A 222 11.14 6.73 -4.53
N GLU A 223 11.85 7.70 -3.95
CA GLU A 223 12.02 9.01 -4.59
C GLU A 223 13.09 8.96 -5.69
N ASN A 224 14.13 8.15 -5.48
CA ASN A 224 15.20 7.91 -6.43
C ASN A 224 15.02 6.52 -7.09
N PRO A 225 14.84 6.43 -8.42
CA PRO A 225 14.72 5.16 -9.13
C PRO A 225 15.98 4.27 -9.05
N GLU A 226 17.16 4.84 -8.78
CA GLU A 226 18.35 4.03 -8.55
C GLU A 226 18.25 3.24 -7.25
N ASN A 227 17.74 3.85 -6.18
CA ASN A 227 17.53 3.16 -4.90
C ASN A 227 16.56 2.00 -5.05
N GLU A 228 15.50 2.18 -5.85
CA GLU A 228 14.56 1.12 -6.19
C GLU A 228 15.27 -0.07 -6.84
N ARG A 229 16.08 0.18 -7.88
CA ARG A 229 16.87 -0.86 -8.55
C ARG A 229 17.86 -1.54 -7.61
N TYR A 230 18.54 -0.79 -6.76
CA TYR A 230 19.48 -1.35 -5.77
C TYR A 230 18.78 -2.27 -4.77
N VAL A 231 17.64 -1.84 -4.21
CA VAL A 231 16.88 -2.66 -3.25
C VAL A 231 16.32 -3.90 -3.92
N TRP A 232 15.74 -3.75 -5.12
CA TRP A 232 15.24 -4.88 -5.91
C TRP A 232 16.36 -5.88 -6.21
N HIS A 233 17.50 -5.42 -6.72
CA HIS A 233 18.63 -6.30 -7.06
C HIS A 233 19.13 -7.04 -5.81
N ASN A 234 19.30 -6.35 -4.69
CA ASN A 234 19.75 -6.97 -3.44
C ASN A 234 18.82 -8.12 -3.00
N ILE A 235 17.51 -7.87 -2.96
CA ILE A 235 16.51 -8.88 -2.56
C ILE A 235 16.52 -10.08 -3.53
N ILE A 236 16.56 -9.82 -4.85
CA ILE A 236 16.55 -10.88 -5.86
C ILE A 236 17.84 -11.70 -5.82
N GLU A 237 19.00 -11.07 -5.64
CA GLU A 237 20.29 -11.74 -5.54
C GLU A 237 20.35 -12.63 -4.30
N ASP A 238 19.91 -12.15 -3.14
CA ASP A 238 19.83 -12.95 -1.91
C ASP A 238 18.91 -14.16 -2.10
N ALA A 239 17.73 -13.96 -2.71
CA ALA A 239 16.80 -15.03 -3.03
C ALA A 239 17.38 -16.05 -4.02
N ARG A 240 18.19 -15.62 -4.99
CA ARG A 240 18.89 -16.53 -5.92
C ARG A 240 19.93 -17.37 -5.20
N ARG A 241 20.78 -16.75 -4.37
CA ARG A 241 21.85 -17.43 -3.62
C ARG A 241 21.29 -18.59 -2.79
N VAL A 242 20.19 -18.34 -2.06
CA VAL A 242 19.51 -19.35 -1.24
C VAL A 242 18.87 -20.47 -2.08
N ARG A 243 18.41 -20.19 -3.30
CA ARG A 243 17.82 -21.21 -4.18
C ARG A 243 18.85 -22.02 -4.96
N SER A 244 20.06 -21.48 -5.14
CA SER A 244 21.15 -22.15 -5.85
C SER A 244 22.09 -22.98 -4.97
N GLY A 245 22.09 -22.72 -3.66
CA GLY A 245 22.84 -23.49 -2.65
C GLY A 245 22.01 -24.64 -2.11
#